data_AF-A0AAC9RKL4-F1
#
_entry.id   AF-A0AAC9RKL4-F1
#
_cell.length_a   1.000
_cell.length_b   1.000
_cell.length_c   1.000
_cell.angle_alpha   90.00
_cell.angle_beta   90.00
_cell.angle_gamma   90.00
#
_symmetry.space_group_name_H-M   'P 1'
#
loop_
_entity.id
_entity.type
_entity.pdbx_description
1 polymer ?
#
loop_
_entity_poly.entity_id
_entity_poly.type
_entity_poly.pdbx_seq_one_letter_code
_entity_poly.pdbx_strand_id
1 'polypeptide(L)'
;MELILNDTNIFDEDIDIKLRELLDQNKDKIDTSKFFEVNIIFNKNAVDFAKLVEEGILNKRERSKNIQENYSKKLRIQLEEIEKVLESVKIVINKLHLTGDDFSTNERIIKVKLEEKSKKQEMRVTVVTPDLQYILNVLGDYASKELSEIFCKLYYDILHENMDLLIEIVGCEPTKNLKEIFHSFAMQYKKFIFNKAYIIEDLQKRAIPVFERYESAFNKDTKSEKS
;
A
#
# COMPACT_ATOMS: atom_id res chain seq x y z
N MET A 1 -1.14 12.44 -27.18
CA MET A 1 0.26 12.24 -26.74
C MET A 1 0.26 11.51 -25.42
N GLU A 2 1.23 10.63 -25.18
CA GLU A 2 1.33 9.88 -23.93
C GLU A 2 2.70 10.11 -23.28
N LEU A 3 2.68 10.38 -21.98
CA LEU A 3 3.84 10.64 -21.13
C LEU A 3 3.84 9.62 -19.99
N ILE A 4 4.98 9.00 -19.71
CA ILE A 4 5.10 7.95 -18.70
C ILE A 4 6.04 8.43 -17.60
N LEU A 5 5.52 8.47 -16.38
CA LEU A 5 6.26 8.69 -15.15
C LEU A 5 6.50 7.33 -14.49
N ASN A 6 7.75 6.86 -14.55
CA ASN A 6 8.19 5.64 -13.86
C ASN A 6 8.49 5.92 -12.39
N ASP A 7 8.51 4.87 -11.58
CA ASP A 7 8.77 4.92 -10.14
C ASP A 7 8.02 6.05 -9.40
N THR A 8 6.75 6.22 -9.74
CA THR A 8 5.90 7.32 -9.25
C THR A 8 4.64 6.77 -8.59
N ASN A 9 4.39 7.22 -7.37
CA ASN A 9 3.26 6.82 -6.55
C ASN A 9 2.04 7.73 -6.80
N ILE A 10 0.83 7.23 -6.55
CA ILE A 10 -0.41 8.03 -6.58
C ILE A 10 -0.48 9.10 -5.47
N PHE A 11 0.49 9.13 -4.54
CA PHE A 11 0.72 10.14 -3.48
C PHE A 11 2.21 10.56 -3.43
N ASP A 12 2.76 10.82 -4.60
CA ASP A 12 4.15 11.22 -4.77
C ASP A 12 4.29 12.73 -4.57
N GLU A 13 5.06 13.11 -3.55
CA GLU A 13 5.26 14.53 -3.17
C GLU A 13 6.11 15.27 -4.20
N ASP A 14 6.91 14.54 -4.99
CA ASP A 14 7.77 15.10 -6.03
C ASP A 14 7.14 14.98 -7.42
N ILE A 15 5.83 14.71 -7.52
CA ILE A 15 5.19 14.49 -8.81
C ILE A 15 5.25 15.74 -9.69
N ASP A 16 5.25 16.91 -9.08
CA ASP A 16 5.33 18.18 -9.79
C ASP A 16 6.69 18.35 -10.47
N ILE A 17 7.78 18.01 -9.77
CA ILE A 17 9.16 18.02 -10.29
C ILE A 17 9.25 17.02 -11.45
N LYS A 18 8.87 15.76 -11.22
CA LYS A 18 8.95 14.70 -12.23
C LYS A 18 8.14 15.05 -13.48
N LEU A 19 6.95 15.63 -13.31
CA LEU A 19 6.11 16.03 -14.42
C LEU A 19 6.71 17.23 -15.19
N ARG A 20 7.25 18.24 -14.50
CA ARG A 20 7.95 19.37 -15.15
C ARG A 20 9.09 18.88 -16.03
N GLU A 21 9.95 18.02 -15.49
CA GLU A 21 11.09 17.46 -16.24
C GLU A 21 10.63 16.72 -17.49
N LEU A 22 9.58 15.91 -17.37
CA LEU A 22 9.05 15.14 -18.50
C LEU A 22 8.40 16.03 -19.57
N LEU A 23 7.72 17.10 -19.16
CA LEU A 23 7.14 18.10 -20.07
C LEU A 23 8.24 18.90 -20.79
N ASP A 24 9.28 19.32 -20.08
CA ASP A 24 10.40 20.04 -20.67
C ASP A 24 11.15 19.18 -21.71
N GLN A 25 11.37 17.89 -21.42
CA GLN A 25 11.95 16.94 -22.37
C GLN A 25 11.12 16.73 -23.64
N ASN A 26 9.81 17.00 -23.58
CA ASN A 26 8.89 16.82 -24.70
C ASN A 26 8.27 18.13 -25.18
N LYS A 27 8.84 19.28 -24.80
CA LYS A 27 8.28 20.61 -25.06
C LYS A 27 8.03 20.88 -26.54
N ASP A 28 8.94 20.44 -27.40
CA ASP A 28 8.83 20.62 -28.86
C ASP A 28 7.69 19.80 -29.49
N LYS A 29 7.18 18.80 -28.78
CA LYS A 29 6.07 17.94 -29.23
C LYS A 29 4.72 18.44 -28.75
N ILE A 30 4.68 19.43 -27.86
CA ILE A 30 3.46 19.92 -27.21
C ILE A 30 3.08 21.27 -27.81
N ASP A 31 2.00 21.27 -28.59
CA ASP A 31 1.42 22.51 -29.10
C ASP A 31 0.55 23.19 -28.03
N THR A 32 1.13 24.15 -27.33
CA THR A 32 0.48 24.94 -26.27
C THR A 32 -0.64 25.86 -26.77
N SER A 33 -0.84 26.01 -28.09
CA SER A 33 -1.97 26.74 -28.64
C SER A 33 -3.29 25.96 -28.59
N LYS A 34 -3.22 24.65 -28.30
CA LYS A 34 -4.36 23.74 -28.27
C LYS A 34 -4.85 23.48 -26.85
N PHE A 35 -6.08 22.98 -26.76
CA PHE A 35 -6.68 22.52 -25.51
C PHE A 35 -6.50 21.02 -25.36
N PHE A 36 -6.27 20.56 -24.13
CA PHE A 36 -6.05 19.15 -23.85
C PHE A 36 -7.04 18.61 -22.82
N GLU A 37 -7.52 17.39 -23.06
CA GLU A 37 -8.02 16.50 -22.02
C GLU A 37 -6.84 15.70 -21.47
N VAL A 38 -6.71 15.70 -20.15
CA VAL A 38 -5.60 15.07 -19.44
C VAL A 38 -6.15 13.85 -18.72
N ASN A 39 -5.73 12.66 -19.13
CA ASN A 39 -6.06 11.41 -18.46
C ASN A 39 -4.82 10.91 -17.71
N ILE A 40 -4.85 10.96 -16.39
CA ILE A 40 -3.85 10.37 -15.51
C ILE A 40 -4.28 8.94 -15.19
N ILE A 41 -3.46 7.97 -15.57
CA ILE A 41 -3.75 6.55 -15.38
C ILE A 41 -2.65 5.97 -14.51
N PHE A 42 -2.99 5.41 -13.37
CA PHE A 42 -2.01 4.82 -12.46
C PHE A 42 -2.13 3.30 -12.44
N ASN A 43 -0.97 2.63 -12.31
CA ASN A 43 -0.93 1.20 -12.02
C ASN A 43 -1.52 0.95 -10.63
N LYS A 44 -2.37 -0.07 -10.46
CA LYS A 44 -2.85 -0.49 -9.12
C LYS A 44 -1.71 -0.67 -8.08
N ASN A 45 -0.52 -1.08 -8.53
CA ASN A 45 0.68 -1.25 -7.71
C ASN A 45 1.40 0.06 -7.40
N ALA A 46 1.01 1.17 -8.03
CA ALA A 46 1.53 2.50 -7.74
C ALA A 46 1.03 3.07 -6.41
N VAL A 47 0.12 2.37 -5.71
CA VAL A 47 -0.34 2.75 -4.36
C VAL A 47 0.60 2.19 -3.30
N ASP A 48 1.29 3.07 -2.57
CA ASP A 48 2.06 2.68 -1.39
C ASP A 48 1.17 2.68 -0.13
N PHE A 49 0.66 1.50 0.22
CA PHE A 49 -0.20 1.34 1.39
C PHE A 49 0.51 1.59 2.72
N ALA A 50 1.83 1.42 2.80
CA ALA A 50 2.59 1.73 4.00
C ALA A 50 2.63 3.25 4.22
N LYS A 51 2.95 4.01 3.15
CA LYS A 51 2.96 5.48 3.18
C LYS A 51 1.57 6.04 3.54
N LEU A 52 0.49 5.46 3.02
CA LEU A 52 -0.88 5.83 3.35
C LEU A 52 -1.21 5.71 4.86
N VAL A 53 -0.60 4.75 5.54
CA VAL A 53 -0.77 4.55 6.99
C VAL A 53 0.09 5.54 7.77
N GLU A 54 1.34 5.75 7.35
CA GLU A 54 2.26 6.72 7.96
C GLU A 54 1.69 8.15 7.91
N GLU A 55 1.08 8.52 6.80
CA GLU A 55 0.44 9.81 6.59
C GLU A 55 -0.94 9.94 7.26
N GLY A 56 -1.38 8.90 7.98
CA GLY A 56 -2.65 8.90 8.71
C GLY A 56 -3.90 8.88 7.82
N ILE A 57 -3.77 8.58 6.52
CA ILE A 57 -4.90 8.45 5.60
C ILE A 57 -5.66 7.16 5.90
N LEU A 58 -4.92 6.07 6.13
CA LEU A 58 -5.43 4.80 6.61
C LEU A 58 -5.26 4.74 8.14
N ASN A 59 -6.05 5.53 8.87
CA ASN A 59 -5.94 5.58 10.32
C ASN A 59 -6.80 4.50 11.02
N LYS A 60 -6.15 3.70 11.89
CA LYS A 60 -6.71 2.54 12.62
C LYS A 60 -7.97 2.79 13.45
N ARG A 61 -8.28 4.05 13.79
CA ARG A 61 -9.38 4.42 14.70
C ARG A 61 -10.50 5.21 14.03
N GLU A 62 -10.33 5.55 12.76
CA GLU A 62 -11.30 6.38 12.04
C GLU A 62 -12.36 5.53 11.33
N ARG A 63 -13.58 6.06 11.25
CA ARG A 63 -14.67 5.43 10.49
C ARG A 63 -14.29 5.41 9.00
N SER A 64 -14.78 4.41 8.26
CA SER A 64 -14.57 4.28 6.80
C SER A 64 -14.79 5.58 6.03
N LYS A 65 -15.77 6.40 6.46
CA LYS A 65 -16.06 7.71 5.88
C LYS A 65 -14.91 8.72 5.99
N ASN A 66 -14.19 8.77 7.12
CA ASN A 66 -13.05 9.68 7.31
C ASN A 66 -11.84 9.25 6.46
N ILE A 67 -11.61 7.94 6.33
CA ILE A 67 -10.57 7.40 5.45
C ILE A 67 -10.84 7.82 4.00
N GLN A 68 -12.08 7.71 3.56
CA GLN A 68 -12.50 8.15 2.22
C GLN A 68 -12.31 9.65 2.02
N GLU A 69 -12.67 10.48 3.00
CA GLU A 69 -12.49 11.93 2.95
C GLU A 69 -10.99 12.31 2.88
N ASN A 70 -10.14 11.66 3.68
CA ASN A 70 -8.69 11.90 3.70
C ASN A 70 -8.02 11.46 2.40
N TYR A 71 -8.36 10.27 1.88
CA TYR A 71 -7.86 9.79 0.59
C TYR A 71 -8.28 10.73 -0.55
N SER A 72 -9.57 11.11 -0.59
CA SER A 72 -10.09 12.03 -1.60
C SER A 72 -9.41 13.40 -1.52
N LYS A 73 -9.13 13.88 -0.30
CA LYS A 73 -8.41 15.15 -0.07
C LYS A 73 -6.97 15.09 -0.59
N LYS A 74 -6.23 14.04 -0.25
CA LYS A 74 -4.84 13.84 -0.74
C LYS A 74 -4.79 13.74 -2.25
N LEU A 75 -5.71 12.99 -2.83
CA LEU A 75 -5.84 12.85 -4.28
C LEU A 75 -6.11 14.21 -4.94
N ARG A 76 -7.05 14.98 -4.37
CA ARG A 76 -7.36 16.32 -4.86
C ARG A 76 -6.14 17.23 -4.83
N ILE A 77 -5.35 17.22 -3.76
CA ILE A 77 -4.13 18.02 -3.65
C ILE A 77 -3.16 17.68 -4.80
N GLN A 78 -2.94 16.39 -5.05
CA GLN A 78 -2.05 15.96 -6.11
C GLN A 78 -2.54 16.33 -7.51
N LEU A 79 -3.86 16.23 -7.75
CA LEU A 79 -4.45 16.67 -9.00
C LEU A 79 -4.29 18.19 -9.19
N GLU A 80 -4.47 18.99 -8.12
CA GLU A 80 -4.24 20.44 -8.14
C GLU A 80 -2.76 20.77 -8.41
N GLU A 81 -1.81 19.97 -7.93
CA GLU A 81 -0.38 20.14 -8.23
C GLU A 81 -0.06 19.83 -9.69
N ILE A 82 -0.60 18.72 -10.23
CA ILE A 82 -0.45 18.37 -11.65
C ILE A 82 -1.05 19.46 -12.55
N GLU A 83 -2.24 19.95 -12.21
CA GLU A 83 -2.91 21.04 -12.94
C GLU A 83 -2.04 22.30 -12.97
N LYS A 84 -1.52 22.74 -11.81
CA LYS A 84 -0.61 23.89 -11.72
C LYS A 84 0.64 23.71 -12.59
N VAL A 85 1.22 22.52 -12.61
CA VAL A 85 2.42 22.25 -13.43
C VAL A 85 2.11 22.40 -14.91
N LEU A 86 1.03 21.78 -15.39
CA LEU A 86 0.60 21.85 -16.77
C LEU A 86 0.25 23.28 -17.19
N GLU A 87 -0.47 24.03 -16.36
CA GLU A 87 -0.75 25.44 -16.60
C GLU A 87 0.54 26.29 -16.65
N SER A 88 1.53 26.00 -15.80
CA SER A 88 2.79 26.74 -15.77
C SER A 88 3.60 26.62 -17.07
N VAL A 89 3.41 25.53 -17.83
CA VAL A 89 3.98 25.35 -19.17
C VAL A 89 3.02 25.74 -20.29
N LYS A 90 1.97 26.51 -19.97
CA LYS A 90 0.93 27.01 -20.89
C LYS A 90 0.09 25.92 -21.57
N ILE A 91 -0.01 24.73 -20.96
CA ILE A 91 -0.96 23.72 -21.41
C ILE A 91 -2.32 24.09 -20.84
N VAL A 92 -3.30 24.37 -21.71
CA VAL A 92 -4.65 24.69 -21.26
C VAL A 92 -5.46 23.41 -21.10
N ILE A 93 -5.75 23.08 -19.84
CA ILE A 93 -6.51 21.88 -19.48
C ILE A 93 -8.00 22.17 -19.64
N ASN A 94 -8.67 21.35 -20.43
CA ASN A 94 -10.13 21.36 -20.53
C ASN A 94 -10.75 20.43 -19.48
N LYS A 95 -10.13 19.26 -19.27
CA LYS A 95 -10.64 18.25 -18.34
C LYS A 95 -9.50 17.40 -17.82
N LEU A 96 -9.57 17.07 -16.53
CA LEU A 96 -8.63 16.18 -15.85
C LEU A 96 -9.38 14.95 -15.33
N HIS A 97 -8.87 13.78 -15.68
CA HIS A 97 -9.35 12.50 -15.22
C HIS A 97 -8.24 11.73 -14.52
N LEU A 98 -8.64 11.00 -13.49
CA LEU A 98 -7.81 9.98 -12.88
C LEU A 98 -8.50 8.63 -13.12
N THR A 99 -7.75 7.58 -13.41
CA THR A 99 -8.29 6.22 -13.51
C THR A 99 -7.25 5.21 -13.05
N GLY A 100 -7.68 4.19 -12.32
CA GLY A 100 -6.82 3.05 -11.97
C GLY A 100 -6.93 1.97 -13.04
N ASP A 101 -5.81 1.45 -13.49
CA ASP A 101 -5.76 0.35 -14.47
C ASP A 101 -4.88 -0.80 -13.96
N ASP A 102 -5.21 -2.01 -14.39
CA ASP A 102 -4.44 -3.22 -14.07
C ASP A 102 -3.33 -3.40 -15.10
N PHE A 103 -2.31 -2.55 -15.03
CA PHE A 103 -1.11 -2.76 -15.81
C PHE A 103 -0.40 -4.00 -15.28
N SER A 104 -0.07 -4.95 -16.16
CA SER A 104 0.64 -6.20 -15.83
C SER A 104 2.10 -5.99 -15.40
N THR A 105 2.48 -4.77 -15.02
CA THR A 105 3.83 -4.41 -14.59
C THR A 105 3.89 -4.30 -13.07
N ASN A 106 5.02 -4.69 -12.48
CA ASN A 106 5.26 -4.56 -11.03
C ASN A 106 5.80 -3.17 -10.65
N GLU A 107 5.92 -2.26 -11.62
CA GLU A 107 6.51 -0.94 -11.45
C GLU A 107 5.44 0.09 -11.08
N ARG A 108 5.83 1.10 -10.27
CA ARG A 108 4.96 2.22 -9.92
C ARG A 108 4.91 3.19 -11.09
N ILE A 109 3.92 3.05 -11.96
CA ILE A 109 3.81 3.84 -13.18
C ILE A 109 2.59 4.75 -13.13
N ILE A 110 2.78 6.02 -13.47
CA ILE A 110 1.71 6.97 -13.80
C ILE A 110 1.84 7.39 -15.25
N LYS A 111 0.78 7.20 -16.01
CA LYS A 111 0.67 7.58 -17.41
C LYS A 111 -0.19 8.83 -17.55
N VAL A 112 0.35 9.88 -18.13
CA VAL A 112 -0.37 11.11 -18.45
C VAL A 112 -0.65 11.11 -19.95
N LYS A 113 -1.92 10.95 -20.34
CA LYS A 113 -2.34 11.10 -21.73
C LYS A 113 -2.92 12.49 -21.96
N LEU A 114 -2.40 13.17 -22.98
CA LEU A 114 -2.89 14.45 -23.46
C LEU A 114 -3.64 14.24 -24.78
N GLU A 115 -4.93 14.53 -24.79
CA GLU A 115 -5.80 14.41 -25.96
C GLU A 115 -6.29 15.78 -26.42
N GLU A 116 -6.01 16.15 -27.66
CA GLU A 116 -6.40 17.45 -28.20
C GLU A 116 -7.92 17.60 -28.29
N LYS A 117 -8.45 18.77 -27.91
CA LYS A 117 -9.86 19.13 -28.05
C LYS A 117 -10.02 20.39 -28.91
N SER A 118 -11.11 20.40 -29.68
CA SER A 118 -11.40 21.41 -30.69
C SER A 118 -12.19 22.63 -30.19
N LYS A 119 -12.67 22.64 -28.93
CA LYS A 119 -13.48 23.74 -28.39
C LYS A 119 -13.03 24.16 -27.00
N LYS A 120 -13.04 25.49 -26.78
CA LYS A 120 -12.89 26.14 -25.48
C LYS A 120 -14.24 26.07 -24.74
N GLN A 121 -14.38 25.13 -23.82
CA GLN A 121 -15.43 25.17 -22.79
C GLN A 121 -14.72 25.33 -21.45
N GLU A 122 -15.15 26.27 -20.62
CA GLU A 122 -14.79 26.26 -19.21
C GLU A 122 -15.38 24.99 -18.59
N MET A 123 -14.57 24.16 -17.92
CA MET A 123 -15.05 22.88 -17.40
C MET A 123 -14.53 22.54 -16.00
N ARG A 124 -15.46 21.94 -15.24
CA ARG A 124 -15.31 21.42 -13.88
C ARG A 124 -14.48 20.14 -13.84
N VAL A 125 -13.59 20.08 -12.86
CA VAL A 125 -12.87 18.87 -12.42
C VAL A 125 -13.87 17.76 -12.07
N THR A 126 -13.80 16.61 -12.76
CA THR A 126 -14.62 15.43 -12.45
C THR A 126 -13.71 14.27 -12.07
N VAL A 127 -13.68 13.97 -10.77
CA VAL A 127 -12.85 12.91 -10.17
C VAL A 127 -13.58 11.57 -10.29
N VAL A 128 -12.93 10.58 -10.90
CA VAL A 128 -13.41 9.18 -10.94
C VAL A 128 -12.34 8.31 -10.29
N THR A 129 -12.45 8.04 -9.00
CA THR A 129 -11.53 7.15 -8.26
C THR A 129 -11.95 5.69 -8.37
N PRO A 130 -11.05 4.71 -8.14
CA PRO A 130 -11.47 3.34 -7.89
C PRO A 130 -12.50 3.33 -6.76
N ASP A 131 -13.53 2.50 -6.93
CA ASP A 131 -14.52 2.23 -5.91
C ASP A 131 -13.82 1.82 -4.60
N LEU A 132 -14.25 2.40 -3.48
CA LEU A 132 -13.84 2.04 -2.12
C LEU A 132 -13.86 0.52 -1.92
N GLN A 133 -14.79 -0.19 -2.55
CA GLN A 133 -14.92 -1.65 -2.50
C GLN A 133 -13.72 -2.36 -3.16
N TYR A 134 -13.18 -1.83 -4.25
CA TYR A 134 -11.94 -2.33 -4.86
C TYR A 134 -10.73 -2.10 -3.94
N ILE A 135 -10.62 -0.91 -3.34
CA ILE A 135 -9.53 -0.58 -2.40
C ILE A 135 -9.59 -1.47 -1.15
N LEU A 136 -10.78 -1.68 -0.58
CA LEU A 136 -10.99 -2.56 0.57
C LEU A 136 -10.72 -4.03 0.27
N ASN A 137 -11.07 -4.52 -0.92
CA ASN A 137 -10.80 -5.90 -1.34
C ASN A 137 -9.29 -6.15 -1.54
N VAL A 138 -8.60 -5.24 -2.23
CA VAL A 138 -7.14 -5.32 -2.43
C VAL A 138 -6.38 -5.20 -1.11
N LEU A 139 -6.84 -4.34 -0.20
CA LEU A 139 -6.32 -4.24 1.16
C LEU A 139 -6.52 -5.54 1.95
N GLY A 140 -7.68 -6.19 1.82
CA GLY A 140 -7.98 -7.47 2.45
C GLY A 140 -7.10 -8.62 1.95
N ASP A 141 -6.87 -8.69 0.64
CA ASP A 141 -6.02 -9.70 0.01
C ASP A 141 -4.53 -9.48 0.35
N TYR A 142 -4.05 -8.23 0.29
CA TYR A 142 -2.68 -7.87 0.65
C TYR A 142 -2.40 -8.09 2.14
N ALA A 143 -3.36 -7.72 2.99
CA ALA A 143 -3.37 -8.04 4.41
C ALA A 143 -3.18 -9.54 4.65
N SER A 144 -4.01 -10.36 4.01
CA SER A 144 -3.94 -11.81 4.16
C SER A 144 -2.57 -12.37 3.76
N LYS A 145 -1.95 -11.80 2.71
CA LYS A 145 -0.64 -12.22 2.20
C LYS A 145 0.51 -11.86 3.14
N GLU A 146 0.62 -10.61 3.60
CA GLU A 146 1.70 -10.17 4.51
C GLU A 146 1.66 -10.93 5.85
N LEU A 147 0.47 -11.08 6.44
CA LEU A 147 0.33 -11.90 7.66
C LEU A 147 0.64 -13.37 7.39
N SER A 148 0.23 -13.90 6.24
CA SER A 148 0.56 -15.27 5.87
C SER A 148 2.06 -15.45 5.72
N GLU A 149 2.79 -14.50 5.14
CA GLU A 149 4.25 -14.57 5.02
C GLU A 149 4.95 -14.55 6.38
N ILE A 150 4.54 -13.66 7.28
CA ILE A 150 5.09 -13.59 8.65
C ILE A 150 4.80 -14.90 9.39
N PHE A 151 3.56 -15.39 9.31
CA PHE A 151 3.15 -16.64 9.94
C PHE A 151 3.89 -17.85 9.36
N CYS A 152 4.06 -17.91 8.04
CA CYS A 152 4.80 -18.98 7.37
C CYS A 152 6.26 -18.98 7.79
N LYS A 153 6.92 -17.81 7.92
CA LYS A 153 8.30 -17.76 8.46
C LYS A 153 8.36 -18.25 9.89
N LEU A 154 7.46 -17.78 10.76
CA LEU A 154 7.41 -18.24 12.15
C LEU A 154 7.19 -19.75 12.26
N TYR A 155 6.27 -20.30 11.46
CA TYR A 155 5.96 -21.73 11.49
C TYR A 155 7.02 -22.58 10.81
N TYR A 156 7.31 -22.35 9.53
CA TYR A 156 8.17 -23.23 8.74
C TYR A 156 9.66 -23.05 9.04
N ASP A 157 10.12 -21.83 9.35
CA ASP A 157 11.56 -21.59 9.53
C ASP A 157 12.01 -21.79 10.99
N ILE A 158 11.10 -21.67 11.96
CA ILE A 158 11.45 -21.65 13.39
C ILE A 158 10.78 -22.78 14.18
N LEU A 159 9.53 -23.15 13.87
CA LEU A 159 8.68 -23.96 14.75
C LEU A 159 8.08 -25.20 14.07
N HIS A 160 8.61 -25.62 12.91
CA HIS A 160 7.99 -26.58 12.00
C HIS A 160 7.56 -27.89 12.67
N GLU A 161 8.25 -28.30 13.74
CA GLU A 161 8.00 -29.55 14.47
C GLU A 161 7.42 -29.34 15.87
N ASN A 162 7.23 -28.08 16.30
CA ASN A 162 6.81 -27.73 17.65
C ASN A 162 5.52 -26.90 17.64
N MET A 163 4.40 -27.56 17.33
CA MET A 163 3.09 -26.90 17.32
C MET A 163 2.67 -26.36 18.68
N ASP A 164 3.05 -27.02 19.77
CA ASP A 164 2.72 -26.55 21.13
C ASP A 164 3.38 -25.20 21.42
N LEU A 165 4.63 -25.02 21.00
CA LEU A 165 5.33 -23.73 21.05
C LEU A 165 4.64 -22.67 20.19
N LEU A 166 4.22 -23.03 18.98
CA LEU A 166 3.51 -22.09 18.10
C LEU A 166 2.19 -21.63 18.71
N ILE A 167 1.40 -22.56 19.27
CA ILE A 167 0.12 -22.26 19.94
C ILE A 167 0.36 -21.32 21.13
N GLU A 168 1.40 -21.56 21.92
CA GLU A 168 1.76 -20.75 23.08
C GLU A 168 2.24 -19.35 22.69
N ILE A 169 3.09 -19.24 21.67
CA ILE A 169 3.59 -17.95 21.14
C ILE A 169 2.46 -17.12 20.52
N VAL A 170 1.60 -17.77 19.73
CA VAL A 170 0.40 -17.13 19.18
C VAL A 170 -0.61 -16.83 20.28
N GLY A 171 -0.63 -17.59 21.38
CA GLY A 171 -1.56 -17.40 22.49
C GLY A 171 -2.99 -17.76 22.12
N CYS A 172 -3.19 -18.87 21.41
CA CYS A 172 -4.50 -19.38 21.02
C CYS A 172 -4.86 -20.66 21.78
N GLU A 173 -6.14 -21.06 21.72
CA GLU A 173 -6.58 -22.31 22.34
C GLU A 173 -5.87 -23.53 21.73
N PRO A 174 -5.60 -24.58 22.53
CA PRO A 174 -4.95 -25.79 22.03
C PRO A 174 -5.70 -26.40 20.84
N THR A 175 -5.04 -26.46 19.68
CA THR A 175 -5.60 -27.03 18.45
C THR A 175 -4.51 -27.64 17.59
N LYS A 176 -4.86 -28.68 16.83
CA LYS A 176 -3.97 -29.27 15.80
C LYS A 176 -4.23 -28.69 14.40
N ASN A 177 -5.14 -27.73 14.28
CA ASN A 177 -5.53 -27.15 13.00
C ASN A 177 -4.74 -25.87 12.72
N LEU A 178 -3.74 -25.95 11.84
CA LEU A 178 -2.91 -24.80 11.46
C LEU A 178 -3.72 -23.60 10.94
N LYS A 179 -4.89 -23.85 10.33
CA LYS A 179 -5.78 -22.76 9.87
C LYS A 179 -6.40 -21.98 11.03
N GLU A 180 -6.73 -22.64 12.14
CA GLU A 180 -7.26 -21.98 13.35
C GLU A 180 -6.18 -21.17 14.07
N ILE A 181 -4.94 -21.69 14.09
CA ILE A 181 -3.78 -20.99 14.63
C ILE A 181 -3.49 -19.74 13.78
N PHE A 182 -3.46 -19.89 12.46
CA PHE A 182 -3.29 -18.75 11.55
C PHE A 182 -4.43 -17.74 11.68
N HIS A 183 -5.68 -18.20 11.80
CA HIS A 183 -6.81 -17.29 12.00
C HIS A 183 -6.66 -16.49 13.31
N SER A 184 -6.24 -17.14 14.39
CA SER A 184 -5.99 -16.49 15.68
C SER A 184 -4.86 -15.46 15.59
N PHE A 185 -3.75 -15.84 14.95
CA PHE A 185 -2.63 -14.95 14.64
C PHE A 185 -3.10 -13.74 13.82
N ALA A 186 -3.83 -14.00 12.73
CA ALA A 186 -4.30 -12.96 11.84
C ALA A 186 -5.30 -12.03 12.55
N MET A 187 -6.16 -12.56 13.43
CA MET A 187 -7.09 -11.73 14.19
C MET A 187 -6.41 -10.81 15.21
N GLN A 188 -5.28 -11.24 15.78
CA GLN A 188 -4.47 -10.40 16.67
C GLN A 188 -3.78 -9.27 15.89
N TYR A 189 -3.21 -9.60 14.73
CA TYR A 189 -2.37 -8.67 13.99
C TYR A 189 -3.06 -7.99 12.79
N LYS A 190 -4.32 -8.31 12.48
CA LYS A 190 -5.06 -7.70 11.35
C LYS A 190 -5.09 -6.18 11.42
N LYS A 191 -5.12 -5.63 12.63
CA LYS A 191 -5.09 -4.18 12.82
C LYS A 191 -3.68 -3.65 12.58
N PHE A 192 -2.64 -4.40 12.92
CA PHE A 192 -1.23 -4.00 12.88
C PHE A 192 -0.51 -4.38 11.59
N ILE A 193 -1.24 -4.83 10.59
CA ILE A 193 -0.74 -5.43 9.36
C ILE A 193 0.25 -4.58 8.57
N PHE A 194 0.09 -3.25 8.64
CA PHE A 194 0.98 -2.29 7.99
C PHE A 194 2.12 -1.81 8.89
N ASN A 195 2.18 -2.28 10.14
CA ASN A 195 3.28 -2.03 11.08
C ASN A 195 3.98 -3.35 11.40
N LYS A 196 4.73 -3.84 10.41
CA LYS A 196 5.48 -5.08 10.50
C LYS A 196 6.49 -5.06 11.65
N ALA A 197 7.14 -3.93 11.89
CA ALA A 197 8.05 -3.76 13.01
C ALA A 197 7.37 -4.03 14.35
N TYR A 198 6.15 -3.51 14.57
CA TYR A 198 5.37 -3.81 15.76
C TYR A 198 4.99 -5.29 15.85
N ILE A 199 4.54 -5.91 14.74
CA ILE A 199 4.19 -7.34 14.74
C ILE A 199 5.42 -8.16 15.13
N ILE A 200 6.58 -7.87 14.57
CA ILE A 200 7.84 -8.57 14.87
C ILE A 200 8.26 -8.33 16.32
N GLU A 201 8.22 -7.09 16.81
CA GLU A 201 8.59 -6.76 18.19
C GLU A 201 7.67 -7.45 19.21
N ASP A 202 6.36 -7.44 18.98
CA ASP A 202 5.39 -8.12 19.83
C ASP A 202 5.58 -9.65 19.78
N LEU A 203 5.81 -10.21 18.60
CA LEU A 203 6.15 -11.63 18.45
C LEU A 203 7.43 -12.00 19.20
N GLN A 204 8.48 -11.18 19.11
CA GLN A 204 9.72 -11.40 19.87
C GLN A 204 9.47 -11.36 21.38
N LYS A 205 8.70 -10.39 21.87
CA LYS A 205 8.32 -10.29 23.29
C LYS A 205 7.58 -11.52 23.80
N ARG A 206 6.78 -12.18 22.96
CA ARG A 206 6.06 -13.41 23.31
C ARG A 206 6.92 -14.66 23.14
N ALA A 207 7.71 -14.71 22.08
CA ALA A 207 8.49 -15.89 21.71
C ALA A 207 9.70 -16.09 22.61
N ILE A 208 10.44 -15.02 22.93
CA ILE A 208 11.68 -15.11 23.72
C ILE A 208 11.43 -15.81 25.08
N PRO A 209 10.44 -15.41 25.90
CA PRO A 209 10.21 -16.08 27.18
C PRO A 209 9.78 -17.55 27.05
N VAL A 210 9.09 -17.90 25.95
CA VAL A 210 8.68 -19.29 25.69
C VAL A 210 9.93 -20.13 25.37
N PHE A 211 10.79 -19.64 24.49
CA PHE A 211 12.04 -20.33 24.14
C PHE A 211 12.98 -20.47 25.36
N GLU A 212 13.15 -19.41 26.16
CA GLU A 212 13.97 -19.45 27.37
C GLU A 212 13.49 -20.49 28.38
N ARG A 213 12.16 -20.68 28.52
CA ARG A 213 11.59 -21.72 29.37
C ARG A 213 11.91 -23.12 28.85
N TYR A 214 11.76 -23.34 27.55
CA TYR A 214 12.04 -24.64 26.92
C TYR A 214 13.52 -24.99 26.98
N GLU A 215 14.42 -24.04 26.74
CA GLU A 215 15.86 -24.25 26.84
C GLU A 215 16.29 -24.54 28.30
N SER A 216 15.67 -23.86 29.27
CA SER A 216 15.90 -24.11 30.70
C SER A 216 15.40 -25.49 31.16
N ALA A 217 14.30 -25.98 30.58
CA ALA A 217 13.77 -27.32 30.84
C ALA A 217 14.72 -28.40 30.28
N PHE A 218 15.14 -28.24 29.02
CA PHE A 218 16.06 -29.17 28.36
C PHE A 218 17.43 -29.28 29.05
N ASN A 219 17.95 -28.16 29.57
CA ASN A 219 19.22 -28.11 30.31
C ASN A 219 19.14 -28.69 31.74
N LYS A 220 17.94 -28.85 32.31
CA LYS A 220 17.73 -29.51 33.61
C LYS A 220 17.69 -31.02 33.46
N ASP A 221 17.01 -31.52 32.43
CA ASP A 221 16.90 -32.96 32.16
C ASP A 221 18.25 -33.59 31.74
N THR A 222 19.07 -32.85 31.00
CA THR A 222 20.43 -33.31 30.61
C THR A 222 21.45 -33.30 31.75
N LYS A 223 21.19 -32.58 32.86
CA LYS A 223 22.04 -32.60 34.07
C LYS A 223 21.64 -33.68 35.07
N SER A 224 20.36 -34.07 35.11
CA SER A 224 19.88 -35.17 35.96
C SER A 224 20.26 -36.54 35.42
N GLU A 225 20.46 -36.71 34.11
CA GLU A 225 20.92 -37.97 33.50
C GLU A 225 22.44 -38.22 33.62
N LYS A 226 23.22 -37.22 34.06
CA LYS A 226 24.69 -37.31 34.22
C LYS A 226 25.17 -37.36 35.67
N SER A 227 24.26 -37.43 36.65
CA SER A 227 24.55 -37.57 38.09
C SER A 227 24.13 -38.95 38.58
#